data_AF-A0A8T0JUU1-F1
#
_entry.id   AF-A0A8T0JUU1-F1
#
_cell.length_a   1.000
_cell.length_b   1.000
_cell.length_c   1.000
_cell.angle_alpha   90.00
_cell.angle_beta   90.00
_cell.angle_gamma   90.00
#
_symmetry.space_group_name_H-M   'P 1'
#
loop_
_entity.id
_entity.type
_entity.pdbx_description
1 polymer ?
#
loop_
_entity_poly.entity_id
_entity_poly.type
_entity_poly.pdbx_seq_one_letter_code
_entity_poly.pdbx_strand_id
1 'polypeptide(L)' 'MGAVEKKLEEMEIEYARGTVEEGGIKVDKLFFHDPDGFMIEICNCDILPVIPLPSDMLLKKVQGHLELEAI' A
#
# COMPACT_ATOMS: atom_id res chain seq x y z
N MET A 1 -1.75 -12.39 -7.32
CA MET A 1 -3.02 -11.67 -7.06
C MET A 1 -4.26 -12.56 -7.08
N GLY A 2 -4.21 -13.78 -7.64
CA GLY A 2 -5.40 -14.62 -7.86
C GLY A 2 -6.29 -14.94 -6.64
N ALA A 3 -5.75 -14.97 -5.41
CA ALA A 3 -6.59 -15.17 -4.22
C ALA A 3 -7.55 -13.99 -3.98
N VAL A 4 -7.11 -12.76 -4.26
CA VAL A 4 -7.93 -11.54 -4.12
C VAL A 4 -8.98 -11.51 -5.22
N GLU A 5 -8.57 -11.75 -6.46
CA GLU A 5 -9.47 -11.76 -7.62
C GLU A 5 -10.59 -12.78 -7.45
N LYS A 6 -10.26 -14.01 -7.04
CA LYS A 6 -11.26 -15.03 -6.70
C LYS A 6 -12.25 -14.53 -5.65
N LYS A 7 -11.76 -13.80 -4.63
CA LYS A 7 -12.63 -13.29 -3.58
C LYS A 7 -13.56 -12.18 -4.06
N LEU A 8 -13.07 -11.29 -4.94
CA LEU A 8 -13.89 -10.25 -5.56
C LEU A 8 -14.98 -10.86 -6.45
N GLU A 9 -14.65 -11.91 -7.22
CA GLU A 9 -15.62 -12.66 -8.03
C GLU A 9 -16.70 -13.32 -7.17
N GLU A 10 -16.33 -13.96 -6.06
CA GLU A 10 -17.28 -14.54 -5.09
C GLU A 10 -18.22 -13.48 -4.46
N MET A 11 -17.77 -12.23 -4.40
CA MET A 11 -18.52 -11.10 -3.84
C MET A 11 -19.27 -10.30 -4.91
N GLU A 12 -19.18 -10.71 -6.18
CA GLU A 12 -19.76 -9.99 -7.33
C GLU A 12 -19.27 -8.53 -7.44
N ILE A 13 -18.02 -8.28 -7.02
CA ILE A 13 -17.38 -6.95 -7.13
C ILE A 13 -16.56 -6.91 -8.43
N GLU A 14 -16.88 -5.95 -9.29
CA GLU A 14 -16.10 -5.67 -10.48
C GLU A 14 -14.71 -5.13 -10.15
N TYR A 15 -13.73 -5.57 -10.92
CA TYR A 15 -12.34 -5.13 -10.77
C TYR A 15 -11.67 -4.92 -12.12
N ALA A 16 -10.66 -4.06 -12.13
CA ALA A 16 -9.79 -3.81 -13.28
C ALA A 16 -8.35 -4.20 -12.95
N ARG A 17 -7.63 -4.72 -13.94
CA ARG A 17 -6.18 -4.93 -13.87
C ARG A 17 -5.45 -3.82 -14.61
N GLY A 18 -4.30 -3.44 -14.10
CA GLY A 18 -3.36 -2.55 -14.79
C GLY A 18 -1.93 -2.93 -14.46
N THR A 19 -1.01 -2.57 -15.34
CA THR A 19 0.43 -2.74 -15.09
C THR A 19 1.09 -1.38 -15.24
N VAL A 20 1.95 -1.03 -14.28
CA VAL A 20 2.79 0.17 -14.36
C VAL A 20 4.25 -0.24 -14.55
N GLU A 21 4.99 0.56 -15.31
CA GLU A 21 6.42 0.38 -15.50
C GLU A 21 7.15 1.68 -15.12
N GLU A 22 8.03 1.59 -14.13
CA GLU A 22 8.85 2.72 -13.68
C GLU A 22 10.28 2.23 -13.40
N GLY A 23 11.29 2.90 -13.96
CA GLY A 23 12.69 2.51 -13.77
C GLY A 23 13.02 1.08 -14.25
N GLY A 24 12.25 0.54 -15.20
CA GLY A 24 12.37 -0.85 -15.67
C GLY A 24 11.73 -1.89 -14.76
N ILE A 25 11.06 -1.47 -13.69
CA ILE A 25 10.33 -2.32 -12.75
C ILE A 25 8.85 -2.33 -13.16
N LYS A 26 8.30 -3.53 -13.38
CA LYS A 26 6.89 -3.74 -13.76
C LYS A 26 6.06 -4.24 -12.60
N VAL A 27 5.08 -3.46 -12.17
CA VAL A 27 4.20 -3.84 -11.06
C VAL A 27 2.78 -4.02 -11.56
N ASP A 28 2.23 -5.20 -11.31
CA ASP A 28 0.82 -5.49 -11.57
C ASP A 28 -0.04 -4.93 -10.44
N LYS A 29 -1.16 -4.33 -10.85
CA LYS A 29 -2.12 -3.64 -10.00
C LYS A 29 -3.53 -4.15 -10.27
N LEU A 30 -4.33 -4.12 -9.22
CA LEU A 30 -5.74 -4.47 -9.22
C LEU A 30 -6.49 -3.31 -8.60
N PHE A 31 -7.53 -2.85 -9.27
CA PHE A 31 -8.37 -1.74 -8.85
C PHE A 31 -9.81 -2.22 -8.72
N PHE A 32 -10.48 -1.82 -7.65
CA PHE A 32 -11.91 -2.07 -7.46
C PHE A 32 -12.51 -1.01 -6.54
N HIS A 33 -13.83 -0.91 -6.50
CA HIS A 33 -14.53 -0.10 -5.51
C HIS A 33 -15.04 -0.99 -4.38
N ASP A 34 -14.89 -0.54 -3.14
CA ASP A 34 -15.57 -1.17 -2.00
C ASP A 34 -17.08 -0.83 -1.99
N PRO A 35 -17.89 -1.46 -1.13
CA PRO A 35 -19.33 -1.19 -1.07
C PRO A 35 -19.72 0.26 -0.73
N ASP A 36 -18.81 1.02 -0.11
CA ASP A 36 -19.00 2.44 0.22
C ASP A 36 -18.54 3.37 -0.93
N GLY A 37 -18.01 2.79 -2.01
CA GLY A 37 -17.59 3.49 -3.22
C GLY A 37 -16.13 3.96 -3.21
N PHE A 38 -15.36 3.65 -2.17
CA PHE A 38 -13.94 4.00 -2.13
C PHE A 38 -13.16 3.13 -3.12
N MET A 39 -12.27 3.78 -3.87
CA MET A 39 -11.37 3.09 -4.78
C MET A 39 -10.22 2.45 -4.00
N ILE A 40 -10.03 1.15 -4.17
CA ILE A 40 -8.94 0.38 -3.59
C ILE A 40 -7.98 -0.04 -4.71
N GLU A 41 -6.68 0.20 -4.49
CA GLU A 41 -5.59 -0.34 -5.30
C GLU A 41 -4.84 -1.43 -4.52
N ILE A 42 -4.55 -2.56 -5.16
CA ILE A 42 -3.69 -3.63 -4.64
C ILE A 42 -2.54 -3.85 -5.62
N CYS A 43 -1.29 -3.84 -5.15
CA CYS A 43 -0.08 -4.24 -5.88
C CYS A 43 0.55 -5.50 -5.26
N ASN A 44 1.28 -6.30 -6.04
CA ASN A 44 2.09 -7.39 -5.47
C ASN A 44 3.45 -6.91 -4.94
N CYS A 45 4.01 -5.80 -5.44
CA CYS A 45 5.16 -5.07 -4.86
C CYS A 45 6.43 -5.90 -4.49
N ASP A 46 6.50 -7.19 -4.82
CA ASP A 46 7.57 -8.15 -4.50
C ASP A 46 8.94 -7.75 -5.08
N ILE A 47 8.92 -6.98 -6.16
CA ILE A 47 10.11 -6.55 -6.90
C ILE A 47 10.51 -5.10 -6.61
N LEU A 48 9.77 -4.40 -5.73
CA LEU A 48 10.12 -3.04 -5.35
C LEU A 48 11.36 -3.06 -4.42
N PRO A 49 12.30 -2.11 -4.61
CA PRO A 49 13.45 -1.99 -3.73
C PRO A 49 12.98 -1.64 -2.31
N VAL A 50 13.31 -2.49 -1.34
CA VAL A 50 13.09 -2.19 0.07
C VAL A 50 14.22 -1.31 0.56
N ILE A 51 13.90 -0.07 0.88
CA ILE A 51 14.83 0.87 1.51
C ILE A 51 14.54 0.85 3.02
N PRO A 52 15.48 0.40 3.87
CA PRO A 52 15.29 0.45 5.31
C PRO A 52 15.04 1.88 5.78
N LEU A 53 14.00 2.07 6.58
CA LEU A 53 13.81 3.33 7.26
C LEU A 53 14.85 3.47 8.40
N PRO A 54 15.37 4.67 8.66
CA PRO A 54 16.28 4.89 9.79
C PRO A 54 15.62 4.46 11.10
N SER A 55 16.34 3.73 11.95
CA SER A 55 15.80 3.23 13.23
C SER A 55 15.27 4.35 14.13
N ASP A 56 15.85 5.55 14.03
CA ASP A 56 15.45 6.74 14.80
C ASP A 56 14.07 7.29 14.39
N MET A 57 13.53 6.88 13.24
CA MET A 57 12.18 7.25 12.80
C MET A 57 11.09 6.28 13.26
N LEU A 58 11.45 5.13 13.85
CA LEU A 58 10.47 4.07 14.16
C LEU A 58 9.67 4.30 15.44
N LEU A 59 9.97 5.35 16.22
CA LEU A 59 9.19 5.71 17.40
C LEU A 59 9.09 7.24 17.57
N LYS A 60 8.27 7.92 16.77
CA LYS A 60 7.54 9.06 17.34
C LYS A 60 6.38 8.49 18.15
N LYS A 61 6.68 8.13 19.40
CA LYS A 61 5.63 8.08 20.43
C LYS A 61 4.89 9.41 20.31
N VAL A 62 3.59 9.39 20.04
CA VAL A 62 2.74 10.58 20.23
C VAL A 62 2.68 10.81 21.74
N GLN A 63 3.78 11.32 22.29
CA GLN A 63 3.85 11.81 23.64
C GLN A 63 3.48 13.28 23.51
N GLY A 64 2.27 13.61 23.95
CA GLY A 64 1.86 14.99 24.12
C GLY A 64 2.95 15.76 24.86
N HIS A 65 3.30 16.90 24.28
CA HIS A 65 3.91 18.09 24.88
C HIS A 65 4.79 17.84 26.11
N LEU A 66 6.11 17.93 25.94
CA LEU A 66 6.97 18.61 26.91
C LEU A 66 8.21 19.12 26.18
N GLU A 67 8.34 20.45 26.11
CA GLU A 67 9.59 21.12 25.78
C GLU A 67 10.67 20.72 26.80
N LEU A 68 11.92 20.60 26.36
CA LEU A 68 13.05 21.11 27.12
C LEU A 68 14.24 21.33 26.18
N GLU A 69 14.77 22.57 26.24
CA GLU A 69 15.91 23.06 25.47
C GLU A 69 17.26 22.43 25.87
N ALA A 70 18.21 22.58 24.93
CA ALA A 70 19.64 22.84 25.12
C ALA A 70 20.50 21.89 25.98
N ILE A 71 21.45 21.23 25.32
CA ILE A 71 22.90 21.54 25.40
C ILE A 71 23.47 21.40 23.98
#